data_AF-A0A9X1TA47-F1
#
_entry.id   AF-A0A9X1TA47-F1
#
_cell.length_a   1.000
_cell.length_b   1.000
_cell.length_c   1.000
_cell.angle_alpha   90.00
_cell.angle_beta   90.00
_cell.angle_gamma   90.00
#
_symmetry.space_group_name_H-M   'P 1'
#
loop_
_entity.id
_entity.type
_entity.pdbx_description
1 polymer ?
#
loop_
_entity_poly.entity_id
_entity_poly.type
_entity_poly.pdbx_seq_one_letter_code
_entity_poly.pdbx_strand_id
1 'polypeptide(L)'
;MFPKYKLLASTATIVLTSFTFLFIADWEISKGYTIHFDGKYAKGSFSDLSGLITFDPEHPDAAKFDVVIKVASIETGNDLKNKHAKSDKWFDAERFPEIHFTSTKVARIDSAFVVEGMLELHGIRKEIAIPFTFRQQESGSMFYGKFKVHRGDFGIGKTHGKESDSTLVEVSVPVTAK
;
A
#
# COMPACT_ATOMS: atom_id res chain seq x y z
N MET A 1 -0.49 -54.63 62.54
CA MET A 1 -0.04 -53.22 62.51
C MET A 1 0.45 -52.94 61.09
N PHE A 2 -0.39 -52.37 60.23
CA PHE A 2 -0.07 -52.10 58.82
C PHE A 2 -0.31 -50.61 58.53
N PRO A 3 0.66 -49.85 58.00
CA PRO A 3 0.45 -48.44 57.67
C PRO A 3 -0.24 -48.32 56.29
N LYS A 4 -1.31 -47.54 56.25
CA LYS A 4 -2.04 -47.17 55.02
C LYS A 4 -1.36 -45.94 54.39
N TYR A 5 -0.76 -46.08 53.20
CA TYR A 5 -0.32 -44.93 52.40
C TYR A 5 -1.51 -44.39 51.58
N LYS A 6 -1.84 -43.12 51.78
CA LYS A 6 -2.78 -42.37 50.94
C LYS A 6 -2.04 -41.93 49.68
N LEU A 7 -2.36 -42.52 48.53
CA LEU A 7 -1.96 -42.01 47.22
C LEU A 7 -2.77 -40.74 46.90
N LEU A 8 -2.10 -39.59 46.83
CA LEU A 8 -2.64 -38.37 46.25
C LEU A 8 -2.38 -38.44 44.73
N ALA A 9 -3.41 -38.73 43.94
CA ALA A 9 -3.34 -38.64 42.49
C ALA A 9 -3.39 -37.15 42.10
N SER A 10 -2.26 -36.61 41.64
CA SER A 10 -2.19 -35.27 41.05
C SER A 10 -2.67 -35.37 39.60
N THR A 11 -3.83 -34.80 39.30
CA THR A 11 -4.36 -34.72 37.93
C THR A 11 -3.61 -33.63 37.17
N ALA A 12 -2.81 -34.02 36.17
CA ALA A 12 -2.19 -33.07 35.25
C ALA A 12 -3.24 -32.59 34.22
N THR A 13 -3.63 -31.32 34.31
CA THR A 13 -4.50 -30.68 33.32
C THR A 13 -3.68 -30.24 32.13
N ILE A 14 -3.81 -30.92 31.00
CA ILE A 14 -3.22 -30.50 29.73
C ILE A 14 -4.13 -29.43 29.13
N VAL A 15 -3.68 -28.17 29.13
CA VAL A 15 -4.35 -27.08 28.41
C VAL A 15 -3.85 -27.12 26.97
N LEU A 16 -4.62 -27.74 26.07
CA LEU A 16 -4.43 -27.61 24.63
C LEU A 16 -4.92 -26.23 24.21
N THR A 17 -4.03 -25.24 24.16
CA THR A 17 -4.33 -23.99 23.46
C THR A 17 -4.29 -24.27 21.96
N SER A 18 -5.46 -24.40 21.34
CA SER A 18 -5.59 -24.41 19.87
C SER A 18 -5.07 -23.07 19.34
N PHE A 19 -3.89 -23.08 18.74
CA PHE A 19 -3.34 -21.92 18.05
C PHE A 19 -3.92 -21.90 16.64
N THR A 20 -4.95 -21.11 16.40
CA THR A 20 -5.53 -20.97 15.06
C THR A 20 -4.56 -20.17 14.20
N PHE A 21 -4.04 -20.79 13.15
CA PHE A 21 -3.24 -20.09 12.16
C PHE A 21 -4.21 -19.22 11.32
N LEU A 22 -4.03 -17.90 11.34
CA LEU A 22 -4.78 -17.01 10.45
C LEU A 22 -4.18 -17.14 9.04
N PHE A 23 -4.95 -17.66 8.10
CA PHE A 23 -4.62 -17.58 6.68
C PHE A 23 -5.19 -16.28 6.14
N ILE A 24 -4.33 -15.38 5.68
CA ILE A 24 -4.73 -14.12 5.09
C ILE A 24 -4.50 -14.23 3.60
N ALA A 25 -5.49 -13.81 2.81
CA ALA A 25 -5.42 -13.93 1.37
C ALA A 25 -4.28 -13.08 0.79
N ASP A 26 -3.41 -13.73 0.03
CA ASP A 26 -2.43 -13.08 -0.82
C ASP A 26 -3.03 -12.76 -2.18
N TRP A 27 -2.66 -11.60 -2.72
CA TRP A 27 -3.20 -11.03 -3.94
C TRP A 27 -2.08 -10.71 -4.92
N GLU A 28 -2.25 -11.15 -6.17
CA GLU A 28 -1.39 -10.81 -7.29
C GLU A 28 -1.96 -9.62 -8.07
N ILE A 29 -1.14 -8.59 -8.28
CA ILE A 29 -1.51 -7.41 -9.07
C ILE A 29 -1.70 -7.81 -10.53
N SER A 30 -2.92 -7.62 -11.02
CA SER A 30 -3.30 -7.90 -12.41
C SER A 30 -3.04 -6.70 -13.32
N LYS A 31 -2.98 -6.94 -14.63
CA LYS A 31 -2.87 -5.84 -15.62
C LYS A 31 -4.10 -4.94 -15.59
N GLY A 32 -3.93 -3.70 -16.08
CA GLY A 32 -5.03 -2.73 -16.19
C GLY A 32 -5.23 -1.87 -14.93
N TYR A 33 -4.27 -1.86 -14.01
CA TYR A 33 -4.23 -0.85 -12.95
C TYR A 33 -4.11 0.55 -13.54
N THR A 34 -4.63 1.52 -12.80
CA THR A 34 -4.49 2.94 -13.10
C THR A 34 -3.93 3.65 -11.87
N ILE A 35 -2.91 4.48 -12.07
CA ILE A 35 -2.37 5.38 -11.05
C ILE A 35 -2.34 6.74 -11.71
N HIS A 36 -3.38 7.54 -11.49
CA HIS A 36 -3.50 8.87 -12.06
C HIS A 36 -3.12 9.91 -11.02
N PHE A 37 -2.39 10.93 -11.45
CA PHE A 37 -2.13 12.11 -10.66
C PHE A 37 -2.62 13.36 -11.38
N ASP A 38 -3.25 14.25 -10.65
CA ASP A 38 -3.75 15.53 -11.16
C ASP A 38 -3.44 16.65 -10.15
N GLY A 39 -2.54 17.53 -10.56
CA GLY A 39 -2.15 18.70 -9.79
C GLY A 39 -2.07 19.93 -10.69
N LYS A 40 -2.00 21.10 -10.07
CA LYS A 40 -1.98 22.39 -10.77
C LYS A 40 -0.90 22.49 -11.88
N TYR A 41 0.27 21.89 -11.64
CA TYR A 41 1.44 22.01 -12.53
C TYR A 41 1.64 20.83 -13.46
N ALA A 42 1.08 19.67 -13.12
CA ALA A 42 1.28 18.44 -13.87
C ALA A 42 0.12 17.48 -13.64
N LYS A 43 -0.24 16.76 -14.69
CA LYS A 43 -1.18 15.64 -14.65
C LYS A 43 -0.66 14.51 -15.53
N GLY A 44 -1.00 13.29 -15.18
CA GLY A 44 -0.54 12.11 -15.89
C GLY A 44 -0.82 10.83 -15.13
N SER A 45 -0.11 9.78 -15.48
CA SER A 45 -0.22 8.47 -14.87
C SER A 45 1.12 7.75 -14.76
N PHE A 46 1.13 6.67 -13.99
CA PHE A 46 2.18 5.66 -14.01
C PHE A 46 1.61 4.32 -14.50
N SER A 47 2.36 3.63 -15.35
CA SER A 47 1.93 2.40 -16.03
C SER A 47 2.72 1.15 -15.64
N ASP A 48 3.68 1.24 -14.70
CA ASP A 48 4.46 0.12 -14.19
C ASP A 48 4.38 0.06 -12.66
N LEU A 49 3.42 -0.72 -12.18
CA LEU A 49 3.18 -1.06 -10.77
C LEU A 49 3.46 -2.54 -10.55
N SER A 50 4.15 -2.84 -9.47
CA SER A 50 4.40 -4.20 -8.98
C SER A 50 4.38 -4.23 -7.46
N GLY A 51 4.33 -5.41 -6.86
CA GLY A 51 4.38 -5.54 -5.41
C GLY A 51 3.65 -6.76 -4.87
N LEU A 52 3.58 -6.81 -3.55
CA LEU A 52 2.89 -7.82 -2.76
C LEU A 52 1.75 -7.16 -1.99
N ILE A 53 0.58 -7.78 -2.04
CA ILE A 53 -0.59 -7.36 -1.27
C ILE A 53 -1.13 -8.59 -0.54
N THR A 54 -1.18 -8.52 0.78
CA THR A 54 -1.84 -9.48 1.65
C THR A 54 -2.97 -8.72 2.34
N PHE A 55 -4.22 -9.12 2.12
CA PHE A 55 -5.37 -8.38 2.64
C PHE A 55 -6.58 -9.30 2.83
N ASP A 56 -7.15 -9.24 4.02
CA ASP A 56 -8.45 -9.80 4.35
C ASP A 56 -9.31 -8.68 4.96
N PRO A 57 -10.48 -8.35 4.37
CA PRO A 57 -11.35 -7.33 4.93
C PRO A 57 -11.82 -7.66 6.37
N GLU A 58 -11.91 -8.93 6.76
CA GLU A 58 -12.32 -9.33 8.11
C GLU A 58 -11.19 -9.20 9.14
N HIS A 59 -9.94 -9.22 8.66
CA HIS A 59 -8.72 -9.08 9.49
C HIS A 59 -7.78 -8.01 8.92
N PRO A 60 -8.24 -6.74 8.81
CA PRO A 60 -7.49 -5.69 8.14
C PRO A 60 -6.17 -5.36 8.86
N ASP A 61 -6.11 -5.54 10.18
CA ASP A 61 -4.92 -5.28 11.00
C ASP A 61 -3.72 -6.16 10.66
N ALA A 62 -3.96 -7.30 10.01
CA ALA A 62 -2.92 -8.23 9.59
C ALA A 62 -2.52 -8.07 8.11
N ALA A 63 -3.09 -7.07 7.43
CA ALA A 63 -2.78 -6.76 6.05
C ALA A 63 -1.36 -6.20 5.86
N LYS A 64 -0.81 -6.43 4.67
CA LYS A 64 0.50 -5.92 4.23
C LYS A 64 0.42 -5.45 2.79
N PHE A 65 0.90 -4.24 2.54
CA PHE A 65 1.07 -3.66 1.23
C PHE A 65 2.54 -3.26 1.07
N ASP A 66 3.20 -3.84 0.07
CA ASP A 66 4.56 -3.51 -0.33
C ASP A 66 4.56 -3.35 -1.85
N VAL A 67 4.47 -2.11 -2.32
CA VAL A 67 4.22 -1.80 -3.73
C VAL A 67 5.21 -0.79 -4.29
N VAL A 68 5.69 -1.06 -5.50
CA VAL A 68 6.70 -0.29 -6.21
C VAL A 68 6.16 0.18 -7.54
N ILE A 69 6.35 1.47 -7.84
CA ILE A 69 6.07 2.10 -9.13
C ILE A 69 7.40 2.51 -9.76
N LYS A 70 7.61 2.19 -11.05
CA LYS A 70 8.78 2.67 -11.78
C LYS A 70 8.55 4.11 -12.26
N VAL A 71 9.43 5.03 -11.88
CA VAL A 71 9.36 6.43 -12.33
C VAL A 71 9.45 6.54 -13.86
N ALA A 72 10.19 5.63 -14.49
CA ALA A 72 10.34 5.57 -15.94
C ALA A 72 9.01 5.45 -16.70
N SER A 73 7.97 4.89 -16.07
CA SER A 73 6.65 4.64 -16.64
C SER A 73 5.70 5.86 -16.59
N ILE A 74 6.21 7.04 -16.22
CA ILE A 74 5.41 8.26 -16.17
C ILE A 74 4.90 8.66 -17.57
N GLU A 75 3.59 8.88 -17.66
CA GLU A 75 2.89 9.24 -18.89
C GLU A 75 2.00 10.48 -18.69
N THR A 76 2.32 11.56 -19.38
CA THR A 76 1.59 12.84 -19.33
C THR A 76 0.77 13.10 -20.60
N GLY A 77 0.81 12.16 -21.56
CA GLY A 77 0.27 12.31 -22.91
C GLY A 77 1.14 13.18 -23.84
N ASN A 78 2.38 13.49 -23.44
CA ASN A 78 3.34 14.25 -24.26
C ASN A 78 4.78 13.81 -23.96
N ASP A 79 5.48 13.30 -24.98
CA ASP A 79 6.81 12.71 -24.81
C ASP A 79 7.87 13.67 -24.28
N LEU A 80 7.82 14.95 -24.68
CA LEU A 80 8.75 15.96 -24.17
C LEU A 80 8.49 16.21 -22.68
N LYS A 81 7.22 16.30 -22.26
CA LYS A 81 6.86 16.42 -20.85
C LYS A 81 7.24 15.18 -20.05
N ASN A 82 7.07 13.98 -20.63
CA ASN A 82 7.54 12.73 -20.00
C ASN A 82 9.06 12.78 -19.77
N LYS A 83 9.84 13.21 -20.77
CA LYS A 83 11.29 13.37 -20.64
C LYS A 83 11.64 14.40 -19.57
N HIS A 84 10.96 15.55 -19.53
CA HIS A 84 11.17 16.56 -18.51
C HIS A 84 10.80 16.07 -17.10
N ALA A 85 9.72 15.31 -16.94
CA ALA A 85 9.31 14.77 -15.65
C ALA A 85 10.35 13.79 -15.08
N LYS A 86 11.02 13.02 -15.94
CA LYS A 86 12.09 12.09 -15.54
C LYS A 86 13.42 12.76 -15.18
N SER A 87 13.60 14.04 -15.51
CA SER A 87 14.86 14.76 -15.26
C SER A 87 15.10 15.09 -13.78
N ASP A 88 16.34 15.45 -13.47
CA ASP A 88 16.84 15.92 -12.16
C ASP A 88 16.03 17.07 -11.54
N LYS A 89 15.33 17.86 -12.36
CA LYS A 89 14.47 18.97 -11.90
C LYS A 89 13.12 18.50 -11.35
N TRP A 90 12.75 17.24 -11.56
CA TRP A 90 11.45 16.67 -11.19
C TRP A 90 11.62 15.38 -10.40
N PHE A 91 11.43 14.22 -11.02
CA PHE A 91 11.52 12.93 -10.33
C PHE A 91 12.93 12.35 -10.28
N ASP A 92 13.90 12.92 -11.03
CA ASP A 92 15.29 12.47 -11.08
C ASP A 92 15.39 10.94 -11.21
N ALA A 93 14.76 10.41 -12.28
CA ALA A 93 14.51 8.99 -12.45
C ALA A 93 15.78 8.14 -12.55
N GLU A 94 16.92 8.75 -12.89
CA GLU A 94 18.22 8.07 -12.90
C GLU A 94 18.71 7.77 -11.48
N ARG A 95 18.49 8.69 -10.52
CA ARG A 95 18.93 8.55 -9.13
C ARG A 95 17.86 7.92 -8.24
N PHE A 96 16.59 8.17 -8.53
CA PHE A 96 15.44 7.65 -7.81
C PHE A 96 14.49 6.95 -8.79
N PRO A 97 14.82 5.74 -9.25
CA PRO A 97 14.06 5.05 -10.29
C PRO A 97 12.69 4.54 -9.81
N GLU A 98 12.46 4.52 -8.50
CA GLU A 98 11.32 3.87 -7.86
C GLU A 98 10.58 4.82 -6.91
N ILE A 99 9.27 4.67 -6.89
CA ILE A 99 8.38 5.16 -5.83
C ILE A 99 7.92 3.92 -5.07
N HIS A 100 8.15 3.89 -3.76
CA HIS A 100 7.90 2.70 -2.95
C HIS A 100 6.95 3.02 -1.80
N PHE A 101 5.93 2.19 -1.59
CA PHE A 101 5.03 2.30 -0.45
C PHE A 101 5.05 1.01 0.36
N THR A 102 5.26 1.15 1.67
CA THR A 102 5.22 0.03 2.63
C THR A 102 4.22 0.35 3.74
N SER A 103 3.19 -0.47 3.89
CA SER A 103 2.18 -0.31 4.94
C SER A 103 2.77 -0.56 6.32
N THR A 104 2.38 0.26 7.29
CA THR A 104 2.64 0.07 8.72
C THR A 104 1.40 -0.39 9.46
N LYS A 105 0.21 0.03 9.00
CA LYS A 105 -1.05 -0.31 9.62
C LYS A 105 -2.19 -0.21 8.62
N VAL A 106 -3.18 -1.08 8.76
CA VAL A 106 -4.43 -0.99 8.02
C VAL A 106 -5.58 -1.07 9.01
N ALA A 107 -6.56 -0.21 8.85
CA ALA A 107 -7.73 -0.14 9.73
C ALA A 107 -9.01 0.02 8.91
N ARG A 108 -10.10 -0.55 9.42
CA ARG A 108 -11.45 -0.32 8.89
C ARG A 108 -11.98 1.00 9.44
N ILE A 109 -12.56 1.83 8.56
CA ILE A 109 -13.29 3.04 8.92
C ILE A 109 -14.65 2.97 8.22
N ASP A 110 -15.70 2.75 9.00
CA ASP A 110 -17.06 2.48 8.51
C ASP A 110 -17.09 1.36 7.45
N SER A 111 -17.51 1.67 6.22
CA SER A 111 -17.57 0.76 5.08
C SER A 111 -16.29 0.73 4.24
N ALA A 112 -15.28 1.51 4.60
CA ALA A 112 -14.00 1.64 3.89
C ALA A 112 -12.82 1.25 4.79
N PHE A 113 -11.62 1.45 4.28
CA PHE A 113 -10.37 1.19 4.98
C PHE A 113 -9.41 2.36 4.81
N VAL A 114 -8.43 2.45 5.69
CA VAL A 114 -7.27 3.32 5.55
C VAL A 114 -6.03 2.48 5.73
N VAL A 115 -5.09 2.59 4.78
CA VAL A 115 -3.73 2.08 4.92
C VAL A 115 -2.80 3.23 5.27
N GLU A 116 -2.17 3.15 6.43
CA GLU A 116 -1.07 4.00 6.84
C GLU A 116 0.24 3.32 6.45
N GLY A 117 1.22 4.09 6.01
CA GLY A 117 2.49 3.53 5.58
C GLY A 117 3.50 4.58 5.17
N MET A 118 4.72 4.10 4.94
CA MET A 118 5.84 4.91 4.49
C MET A 118 5.81 5.00 2.96
N LEU A 119 5.64 6.22 2.43
CA LEU A 119 5.88 6.53 1.03
C LEU A 119 7.31 7.04 0.87
N GLU A 120 8.11 6.33 0.11
CA GLU A 120 9.39 6.78 -0.41
C GLU A 120 9.22 7.32 -1.83
N LEU A 121 9.55 8.59 -2.01
CA LEU A 121 9.44 9.27 -3.29
C LEU A 121 10.59 10.28 -3.40
N HIS A 122 11.36 10.19 -4.50
CA HIS A 122 12.50 11.08 -4.75
C HIS A 122 13.54 11.05 -3.59
N GLY A 123 13.77 9.85 -3.03
CA GLY A 123 14.70 9.61 -1.92
C GLY A 123 14.24 10.10 -0.55
N ILE A 124 13.03 10.67 -0.44
CA ILE A 124 12.46 11.18 0.80
C ILE A 124 11.35 10.24 1.26
N ARG A 125 11.38 9.86 2.54
CA ARG A 125 10.38 9.01 3.18
C ARG A 125 9.41 9.85 4.01
N LYS A 126 8.11 9.64 3.81
CA LYS A 126 7.03 10.28 4.56
C LYS A 126 5.95 9.27 4.89
N GLU A 127 5.46 9.33 6.12
CA GLU A 127 4.27 8.59 6.50
C GLU A 127 3.03 9.26 5.89
N ILE A 128 2.20 8.47 5.23
CA ILE A 128 0.94 8.91 4.63
C ILE A 128 -0.18 7.93 4.99
N ALA A 129 -1.41 8.43 4.93
CA ALA A 129 -2.62 7.63 5.05
C ALA A 129 -3.39 7.64 3.73
N ILE A 130 -3.68 6.46 3.20
CA ILE A 130 -4.42 6.29 1.95
C ILE A 130 -5.77 5.65 2.28
N PRO A 131 -6.88 6.40 2.18
CA PRO A 131 -8.21 5.81 2.19
C PRO A 131 -8.40 4.93 0.96
N PHE A 132 -8.94 3.73 1.17
CA PHE A 132 -9.24 2.82 0.08
C PHE A 132 -10.53 2.02 0.32
N THR A 133 -11.06 1.48 -0.76
CA THR A 133 -12.12 0.46 -0.74
C THR A 133 -11.66 -0.77 -1.48
N PHE A 134 -12.16 -1.93 -1.06
CA PHE A 134 -11.91 -3.20 -1.69
C PHE A 134 -13.24 -3.78 -2.18
N ARG A 135 -13.29 -4.21 -3.44
CA ARG A 135 -14.47 -4.83 -4.03
C ARG A 135 -14.09 -6.19 -4.58
N GLN A 136 -14.71 -7.24 -4.04
CA GLN A 136 -14.57 -8.60 -4.54
C GLN A 136 -15.58 -8.83 -5.68
N GLN A 137 -15.12 -9.42 -6.79
CA GLN A 137 -15.96 -9.81 -7.91
C GLN A 137 -15.57 -11.22 -8.37
N GLU A 138 -16.48 -11.91 -9.07
CA GLU A 138 -16.26 -13.28 -9.55
C GLU A 138 -15.06 -13.36 -10.53
N SER A 139 -14.80 -12.29 -11.29
CA SER A 139 -13.71 -12.22 -12.26
C SER A 139 -12.40 -11.61 -11.73
N GLY A 140 -12.30 -11.39 -10.42
CA GLY A 140 -11.16 -10.72 -9.78
C GLY A 140 -11.62 -9.66 -8.77
N SER A 141 -10.73 -9.27 -7.87
CA SER A 141 -11.01 -8.21 -6.90
C SER A 141 -10.32 -6.90 -7.32
N MET A 142 -10.75 -5.78 -6.75
CA MET A 142 -10.22 -4.47 -7.10
C MET A 142 -10.07 -3.60 -5.85
N PHE A 143 -8.89 -2.98 -5.72
CA PHE A 143 -8.65 -1.89 -4.77
C PHE A 143 -8.87 -0.55 -5.45
N TYR A 144 -9.51 0.38 -4.73
CA TYR A 144 -9.65 1.78 -5.17
C TYR A 144 -9.15 2.70 -4.06
N GLY A 145 -8.26 3.62 -4.40
CA GLY A 145 -7.75 4.62 -3.45
C GLY A 145 -7.79 6.02 -4.03
N LYS A 146 -8.01 7.01 -3.16
CA LYS A 146 -8.01 8.42 -3.54
C LYS A 146 -7.46 9.27 -2.40
N PHE A 147 -6.35 9.96 -2.65
CA PHE A 147 -5.63 10.70 -1.64
C PHE A 147 -4.87 11.88 -2.26
N LYS A 148 -4.33 12.76 -1.41
CA LYS A 148 -3.50 13.89 -1.86
C LYS A 148 -2.06 13.68 -1.44
N VAL A 149 -1.15 14.05 -2.32
CA VAL A 149 0.29 14.12 -2.06
C VAL A 149 0.75 15.54 -2.34
N HIS A 150 1.62 16.09 -1.49
CA HIS A 150 2.23 17.40 -1.73
C HIS A 150 3.63 17.19 -2.29
N ARG A 151 3.84 17.48 -3.57
CA ARG A 151 5.14 17.24 -4.25
C ARG A 151 6.32 17.96 -3.58
N GLY A 152 6.04 19.10 -2.93
CA GLY A 152 7.04 19.87 -2.21
C GLY A 152 7.60 19.16 -0.98
N ASP A 153 6.84 18.25 -0.36
CA ASP A 153 7.30 17.46 0.78
C ASP A 153 8.39 16.44 0.37
N PHE A 154 8.51 16.18 -0.93
CA PHE A 154 9.47 15.27 -1.56
C PHE A 154 10.50 15.99 -2.45
N GLY A 155 10.54 17.32 -2.41
CA GLY A 155 11.50 18.12 -3.18
C GLY A 155 11.35 18.01 -4.71
N ILE A 156 10.16 17.65 -5.20
CA ILE A 156 9.91 17.48 -6.64
C ILE A 156 9.49 18.81 -7.27
N GLY A 157 10.34 19.31 -8.17
CA GLY A 157 10.12 20.58 -8.86
C GLY A 157 10.25 21.81 -7.96
N LYS A 158 10.07 23.00 -8.55
CA LYS A 158 10.04 24.26 -7.78
C LYS A 158 8.78 24.33 -6.94
N THR A 159 8.89 24.58 -5.65
CA THR A 159 7.75 24.60 -4.71
C THR A 159 7.12 25.98 -4.61
N HIS A 160 5.80 26.00 -4.43
CA HIS A 160 5.00 27.23 -4.35
C HIS A 160 4.04 27.24 -3.13
N GLY A 161 4.27 26.32 -2.18
CA GLY A 161 3.50 26.18 -0.94
C GLY A 161 2.50 25.03 -0.99
N LYS A 162 2.09 24.53 0.19
CA LYS A 162 1.36 23.26 0.33
C LYS A 162 0.13 23.13 -0.57
N GLU A 163 -0.71 24.16 -0.66
CA GLU A 163 -1.93 24.08 -1.47
C GLU A 163 -1.63 24.07 -2.97
N SER A 164 -0.74 24.95 -3.44
CA SER A 164 -0.34 24.97 -4.85
C SER A 164 0.38 23.69 -5.28
N ASP A 165 1.07 23.05 -4.35
CA ASP A 165 1.86 21.84 -4.56
C ASP A 165 1.06 20.54 -4.31
N SER A 166 -0.23 20.67 -3.97
CA SER A 166 -1.16 19.57 -3.77
C SER A 166 -1.47 18.87 -5.09
N THR A 167 -1.33 17.55 -5.09
CA THR A 167 -1.59 16.67 -6.24
C THR A 167 -2.57 15.60 -5.78
N LEU A 168 -3.72 15.51 -6.43
CA LEU A 168 -4.67 14.43 -6.22
C LEU A 168 -4.13 13.17 -6.89
N VAL A 169 -4.18 12.05 -6.19
CA VAL A 169 -3.82 10.73 -6.70
C VAL A 169 -5.04 9.82 -6.60
N GLU A 170 -5.37 9.18 -7.72
CA GLU A 170 -6.42 8.17 -7.82
C GLU A 170 -5.81 6.87 -8.31
N VAL A 171 -6.05 5.79 -7.56
CA VAL A 171 -5.54 4.46 -7.87
C VAL A 171 -6.67 3.46 -8.03
N SER A 172 -6.59 2.62 -9.05
CA SER A 172 -7.41 1.41 -9.20
C SER A 172 -6.47 0.24 -9.49
N VAL A 173 -6.49 -0.78 -8.64
CA VAL A 173 -5.56 -1.92 -8.73
C VAL A 173 -6.36 -3.22 -8.78
N PRO A 174 -6.51 -3.83 -9.98
CA PRO A 174 -7.12 -5.15 -10.09
C PRO A 174 -6.17 -6.19 -9.53
N VAL A 175 -6.72 -7.16 -8.81
CA VAL A 175 -5.97 -8.24 -8.19
C VAL A 175 -6.68 -9.57 -8.36
N THR A 176 -5.89 -10.64 -8.36
CA THR A 176 -6.38 -12.03 -8.33
C THR A 176 -5.85 -12.73 -7.09
N ALA A 177 -6.67 -13.59 -6.48
CA ALA A 177 -6.23 -14.37 -5.33
C ALA A 177 -5.17 -15.37 -5.77
N LYS A 178 -4.14 -15.54 -4.94
CA LYS A 178 -3.03 -16.46 -5.19
C LYS A 178 -3.29 -17.86 -4.62
#